data_AF-A0AAE0VQ75-F1
#
_entry.id   AF-A0AAE0VQ75-F1
#
_cell.length_a   1.000
_cell.length_b   1.000
_cell.length_c   1.000
_cell.angle_alpha   90.00
_cell.angle_beta   90.00
_cell.angle_gamma   90.00
#
_symmetry.space_group_name_H-M   'P 1'
#
loop_
_entity.id
_entity.type
_entity.pdbx_description
1 polymer ?
#
loop_
_entity_poly.entity_id
_entity_poly.type
_entity_poly.pdbx_seq_one_letter_code
_entity_poly.pdbx_strand_id
1 'polypeptide(L)'
;MEKEKQSEPEKSHGWWSTIFESLTEKLNLKRTNLPSLDDVLKITHPENSRYIGACTIEVDKIIGSEGRYTDFEKNFLPVNESLKQRYDTIKSLYLKGHLFRPISVYKIDDYYFVRDGNHRVAVAKELRQEFIDAEVTELITDVPITKELTPKDRLLISEHSMFLRKTGLGKYGRDSNIHLTEPYFYYEMFEIISEYVKLLSQKRDKEISIEEGAEEWYRQIFLPFAEEAYSNDLLSAFPGRTTGDLYVWVQMHWADIRHGDDTRYSYISEIGDSIKPAVEEDIPGREFKLLKEILNRQHSGVNNFLRNKSIGIAVCCVLFHIDSFSNVKIILVRRKYHPCERQWSLPIGMMRHNETILEVARRCQHNVLGLENPAHVKLFSTHDKVDRHPFGRSIGLGVTGFLYNKSEQMKFIPGDQASEIYLCPPDHIPELVFDHNEIITESFRAMTNLARNFDELINILPPDIPAKAIMNVMAFFKHYAAKSG
;
A
#
# COMPACT_ATOMS: atom_id res chain seq x y z
N MET A 1 15.44 54.24 41.75
CA MET A 1 16.08 53.00 41.29
C MET A 1 14.97 51.99 41.07
N GLU A 2 14.40 52.06 39.87
CA GLU A 2 13.34 51.17 39.39
C GLU A 2 13.90 49.75 39.21
N LYS A 3 13.11 48.74 39.55
CA LYS A 3 13.21 47.43 38.94
C LYS A 3 11.81 46.97 38.56
N GLU A 4 11.58 46.97 37.26
CA GLU A 4 10.45 46.38 36.57
C GLU A 4 10.28 44.91 36.95
N LYS A 5 9.05 44.50 37.24
CA LYS A 5 8.63 43.10 37.24
C LYS A 5 7.74 42.93 36.00
N GLN A 6 8.30 42.32 34.96
CA GLN A 6 7.55 41.85 33.80
C GLN A 6 6.51 40.81 34.25
N SER A 7 5.26 41.02 33.87
CA SER A 7 4.17 40.05 33.94
C SER A 7 4.28 39.06 32.77
N GLU A 8 4.45 37.77 33.06
CA GLU A 8 4.26 36.69 32.10
C GLU A 8 2.77 36.54 31.75
N PRO A 9 2.39 36.22 30.49
CA PRO A 9 1.01 36.00 30.11
C PRO A 9 0.52 34.63 30.58
N GLU A 10 -0.70 34.61 31.15
CA GLU A 10 -1.46 33.41 31.46
C GLU A 10 -1.58 32.49 30.23
N LYS A 11 -1.02 31.28 30.34
CA LYS A 11 -1.29 30.22 29.37
C LYS A 11 -2.74 29.76 29.52
N SER A 12 -3.55 30.09 28.52
CA SER A 12 -4.89 29.55 28.34
C SER A 12 -4.83 28.02 28.44
N HIS A 13 -5.46 27.47 29.48
CA HIS A 13 -5.65 26.03 29.63
C HIS A 13 -6.67 25.59 28.58
N GLY A 14 -6.15 25.12 27.44
CA GLY A 14 -6.94 24.74 26.29
C GLY A 14 -7.75 23.48 26.57
N TRP A 15 -9.05 23.56 26.24
CA TRP A 15 -10.05 22.48 26.22
C TRP A 15 -9.56 21.12 25.64
N TRP A 16 -8.51 21.15 24.80
CA TRP A 16 -7.81 19.98 24.29
C TRP A 16 -7.11 19.12 25.37
N SER A 17 -6.56 19.70 26.46
CA SER A 17 -5.86 18.90 27.48
C SER A 17 -6.82 18.04 28.29
N THR A 18 -8.03 18.54 28.57
CA THR A 18 -9.06 17.81 29.31
C THR A 18 -9.70 16.68 28.48
N ILE A 19 -9.79 16.86 27.15
CA ILE A 19 -10.21 15.80 26.22
C ILE A 19 -9.13 14.73 26.11
N PHE A 20 -7.86 15.12 25.96
CA PHE A 20 -6.75 14.18 25.87
C PHE A 20 -6.51 13.44 27.17
N GLU A 21 -6.63 14.06 28.34
CA GLU A 21 -6.54 13.39 29.65
C GLU A 21 -7.72 12.43 29.87
N SER A 22 -8.95 12.80 29.51
CA SER A 22 -10.11 11.89 29.61
C SER A 22 -10.05 10.72 28.62
N LEU A 23 -9.46 10.90 27.44
CA LEU A 23 -9.26 9.83 26.46
C LEU A 23 -8.04 8.97 26.81
N THR A 24 -6.95 9.54 27.31
CA THR A 24 -5.78 8.78 27.77
C THR A 24 -6.01 8.05 29.09
N GLU A 25 -6.85 8.56 30.01
CA GLU A 25 -7.28 7.81 31.20
C GLU A 25 -8.21 6.64 30.85
N LYS A 26 -9.10 6.81 29.86
CA LYS A 26 -10.00 5.72 29.39
C LYS A 26 -9.32 4.73 28.43
N LEU A 27 -8.25 5.14 27.73
CA LEU A 27 -7.48 4.31 26.79
C LEU A 27 -6.16 3.80 27.38
N ASN A 28 -5.83 4.13 28.64
CA ASN A 28 -4.74 3.51 29.39
C ASN A 28 -5.11 2.09 29.83
N LEU A 29 -5.23 1.20 28.85
CA LEU A 29 -4.90 -0.19 29.07
C LEU A 29 -3.51 -0.39 28.48
N LYS A 30 -2.49 -0.15 29.31
CA LYS A 30 -1.24 -0.93 29.25
C LYS A 30 -1.63 -2.41 29.37
N ARG A 31 -2.07 -3.04 28.28
CA ARG A 31 -2.22 -4.50 28.26
C ARG A 31 -0.81 -5.06 28.13
N THR A 32 -0.36 -5.76 29.17
CA THR A 32 0.85 -6.60 29.16
C THR A 32 0.69 -7.85 28.29
N ASN A 33 -0.52 -8.11 27.79
CA ASN A 33 -0.95 -9.35 27.17
C ASN A 33 -0.97 -9.25 25.63
N LEU A 34 -0.96 -10.40 24.96
CA LEU A 34 -1.00 -10.47 23.50
C LEU A 34 -2.31 -9.86 22.92
N PRO A 35 -2.26 -9.26 21.72
CA PRO A 35 -3.43 -9.02 20.90
C PRO A 35 -4.24 -10.29 20.63
N SER A 36 -5.56 -10.20 20.80
CA SER A 36 -6.50 -11.25 20.44
C SER A 36 -6.91 -11.12 18.97
N LEU A 37 -6.95 -12.23 18.24
CA LEU A 37 -7.55 -12.24 16.89
C LEU A 37 -9.02 -11.84 16.95
N ASP A 38 -9.79 -12.31 17.94
CA ASP A 38 -11.22 -12.01 18.07
C ASP A 38 -11.50 -10.50 18.21
N ASP A 39 -10.66 -9.81 19.00
CA ASP A 39 -10.72 -8.34 19.12
C ASP A 39 -10.49 -7.66 17.77
N VAL A 40 -9.61 -8.20 16.92
CA VAL A 40 -9.34 -7.68 15.58
C VAL A 40 -10.51 -7.99 14.64
N LEU A 41 -11.02 -9.22 14.63
CA LEU A 41 -12.13 -9.65 13.77
C LEU A 41 -13.42 -8.87 14.02
N LYS A 42 -13.68 -8.50 15.27
CA LYS A 42 -14.83 -7.64 15.64
C LYS A 42 -14.77 -6.25 15.03
N ILE A 43 -13.58 -5.76 14.68
CA ILE A 43 -13.38 -4.42 14.13
C ILE A 43 -13.23 -4.51 12.60
N THR A 44 -12.46 -5.49 12.11
CA THR A 44 -12.13 -5.62 10.68
C THR A 44 -13.22 -6.33 9.87
N HIS A 45 -14.06 -7.15 10.51
CA HIS A 45 -15.14 -7.91 9.87
C HIS A 45 -14.74 -8.58 8.53
N PRO A 46 -13.71 -9.45 8.52
CA PRO A 46 -13.25 -10.04 7.27
C PRO A 46 -14.34 -10.89 6.62
N GLU A 47 -14.58 -10.67 5.33
CA GLU A 47 -15.67 -11.34 4.60
C GLU A 47 -15.27 -12.73 4.11
N ASN A 48 -13.96 -12.99 3.94
CA ASN A 48 -13.44 -14.20 3.31
C ASN A 48 -12.14 -14.70 3.94
N SER A 49 -11.83 -15.99 3.73
CA SER A 49 -10.56 -16.60 4.12
C SER A 49 -10.00 -17.51 3.03
N ARG A 50 -8.67 -17.56 2.90
CA ARG A 50 -7.96 -18.39 1.92
C ARG A 50 -6.81 -19.16 2.58
N TYR A 51 -6.67 -20.44 2.29
CA TYR A 51 -5.52 -21.23 2.74
C TYR A 51 -4.31 -21.00 1.83
N ILE A 52 -3.17 -20.57 2.40
CA ILE A 52 -1.93 -20.30 1.66
C ILE A 52 -1.04 -21.55 1.58
N GLY A 53 -1.06 -22.41 2.61
CA GLY A 53 -0.19 -23.58 2.69
C GLY A 53 0.95 -23.42 3.68
N ALA A 54 1.95 -24.31 3.60
CA ALA A 54 3.13 -24.29 4.45
C ALA A 54 4.20 -23.36 3.86
N CYS A 55 4.61 -22.34 4.63
CA CYS A 55 5.65 -21.39 4.24
C CYS A 55 6.47 -20.93 5.45
N THR A 56 7.68 -20.44 5.19
CA THR A 56 8.55 -19.85 6.20
C THR A 56 8.19 -18.36 6.38
N ILE A 57 7.88 -17.94 7.61
CA ILE A 57 7.42 -16.58 7.94
C ILE A 57 8.38 -15.88 8.91
N GLU A 58 8.40 -14.55 8.89
CA GLU A 58 9.19 -13.75 9.83
C GLU A 58 8.60 -13.80 11.24
N VAL A 59 9.43 -14.17 12.22
CA VAL A 59 9.02 -14.27 13.64
C VAL A 59 8.56 -12.91 14.18
N ASP A 60 9.10 -11.83 13.65
CA ASP A 60 8.78 -10.45 14.03
C ASP A 60 7.40 -9.99 13.55
N LYS A 61 6.83 -10.64 12.53
CA LYS A 61 5.48 -10.38 12.03
C LYS A 61 4.40 -11.15 12.81
N ILE A 62 4.80 -12.03 13.75
CA ILE A 62 3.88 -12.72 14.64
C ILE A 62 3.58 -11.83 15.85
N ILE A 63 2.35 -11.32 15.91
CA ILE A 63 1.97 -10.24 16.84
C ILE A 63 0.94 -10.66 17.88
N GLY A 64 0.16 -11.71 17.64
CA GLY A 64 -0.96 -12.07 18.52
C GLY A 64 -1.35 -13.54 18.45
N SER A 65 -2.45 -13.88 19.11
CA SER A 65 -2.95 -15.26 19.20
C SER A 65 -4.46 -15.31 18.95
N GLU A 66 -4.94 -16.34 18.26
CA GLU A 66 -6.38 -16.59 18.09
C GLU A 66 -7.04 -16.86 19.44
N GLY A 67 -6.41 -17.73 20.23
CA GLY A 67 -6.83 -18.06 21.58
C GLY A 67 -5.67 -17.94 22.55
N ARG A 68 -5.95 -17.93 23.85
CA ARG A 68 -4.90 -17.94 24.90
C ARG A 68 -4.05 -16.67 24.95
N TYR A 69 -4.50 -15.57 24.36
CA TYR A 69 -3.80 -14.27 24.40
C TYR A 69 -3.64 -13.72 25.84
N THR A 70 -4.44 -14.19 26.80
CA THR A 70 -4.30 -13.90 28.25
C THR A 70 -3.25 -14.75 28.95
N ASP A 71 -2.85 -15.88 28.35
CA ASP A 71 -1.91 -16.83 28.94
C ASP A 71 -0.45 -16.40 28.73
N PHE A 72 -0.23 -15.40 27.86
CA PHE A 72 1.10 -14.97 27.42
C PHE A 72 1.23 -13.44 27.43
N GLU A 73 2.43 -12.97 27.76
CA GLU A 73 2.83 -11.58 27.63
C GLU A 73 3.07 -11.19 26.16
N LYS A 74 3.27 -9.90 25.86
CA LYS A 74 3.50 -9.37 24.49
C LYS A 74 4.56 -10.12 23.66
N ASN A 75 5.56 -10.74 24.31
CA ASN A 75 6.61 -11.52 23.65
C ASN A 75 6.31 -13.04 23.59
N PHE A 76 5.06 -13.46 23.78
CA PHE A 76 4.65 -14.85 23.89
C PHE A 76 5.23 -15.59 25.11
N LEU A 77 5.78 -14.87 26.10
CA LEU A 77 6.28 -15.48 27.34
C LEU A 77 5.09 -15.94 28.21
N PRO A 78 5.09 -17.18 28.72
CA PRO A 78 3.98 -17.71 29.51
C PRO A 78 3.86 -17.02 30.87
N VAL A 79 2.63 -16.68 31.24
CA VAL A 79 2.33 -15.94 32.50
C VAL A 79 2.25 -16.87 33.71
N ASN A 80 1.90 -18.15 33.53
CA ASN A 80 1.70 -19.10 34.64
C ASN A 80 2.73 -20.25 34.67
N GLU A 81 2.91 -20.88 35.84
CA GLU A 81 3.94 -21.91 36.06
C GLU A 81 3.76 -23.16 35.20
N SER A 82 2.53 -23.61 34.98
CA SER A 82 2.25 -24.80 34.15
C SER A 82 2.70 -24.58 32.69
N LEU A 83 2.48 -23.39 32.14
CA LEU A 83 2.93 -23.04 30.79
C LEU A 83 4.42 -22.78 30.73
N LYS A 84 5.03 -22.31 31.82
CA LYS A 84 6.48 -22.20 31.95
C LYS A 84 7.17 -23.57 31.88
N GLN A 85 6.61 -24.61 32.53
CA GLN A 85 7.14 -25.97 32.42
C GLN A 85 7.09 -26.51 30.98
N ARG A 86 5.97 -26.27 30.29
CA ARG A 86 5.84 -26.64 28.87
C ARG A 86 6.82 -25.85 27.99
N TYR A 87 6.98 -24.55 28.26
CA TYR A 87 7.96 -23.70 27.60
C TYR A 87 9.39 -24.23 27.76
N ASP A 88 9.81 -24.54 28.99
CA ASP A 88 11.15 -25.07 29.29
C ASP A 88 11.40 -26.40 28.58
N THR A 89 10.37 -27.25 28.51
CA THR A 89 10.43 -28.53 27.79
C THR A 89 10.65 -28.30 26.28
N ILE A 90 9.86 -27.42 25.66
CA ILE A 90 9.99 -27.09 24.23
C ILE A 90 11.34 -26.45 23.95
N LYS A 91 11.80 -25.52 24.79
CA LYS A 91 13.12 -24.88 24.69
C LYS A 91 14.25 -25.90 24.78
N SER A 92 14.19 -26.85 25.71
CA SER A 92 15.18 -27.91 25.84
C SER A 92 15.25 -28.78 24.58
N LEU A 93 14.10 -29.17 24.03
CA LEU A 93 14.03 -29.94 22.79
C LEU A 93 14.57 -29.15 21.60
N TYR A 94 14.28 -27.85 21.52
CA TYR A 94 14.79 -26.97 20.48
C TYR A 94 16.32 -26.88 20.51
N LEU A 95 16.91 -26.65 21.69
CA LEU A 95 18.37 -26.60 21.88
C LEU A 95 19.06 -27.95 21.58
N LYS A 96 18.33 -29.06 21.66
CA LYS A 96 18.80 -30.40 21.28
C LYS A 96 18.67 -30.70 19.78
N GLY A 97 18.24 -29.74 18.97
CA GLY A 97 18.08 -29.91 17.52
C GLY A 97 16.85 -30.72 17.10
N HIS A 98 15.84 -30.83 17.97
CA HIS A 98 14.60 -31.51 17.62
C HIS A 98 13.84 -30.70 16.55
N LEU A 99 13.45 -31.36 15.45
CA LEU A 99 12.62 -30.76 14.42
C LEU A 99 11.16 -30.70 14.87
N PHE A 100 10.56 -29.52 14.83
CA PHE A 100 9.15 -29.34 15.15
C PHE A 100 8.31 -29.31 13.89
N ARG A 101 7.03 -29.68 14.01
CA ARG A 101 6.05 -29.37 12.96
C ARG A 101 5.97 -27.85 12.77
N PRO A 102 5.51 -27.37 11.60
CA PRO A 102 5.16 -25.96 11.42
C PRO A 102 4.16 -25.48 12.47
N ILE A 103 4.19 -24.19 12.80
CA ILE A 103 3.13 -23.55 13.60
C ILE A 103 1.88 -23.34 12.74
N SER A 104 0.71 -23.14 13.33
CA SER A 104 -0.50 -22.78 12.57
C SER A 104 -0.88 -21.34 12.87
N VAL A 105 -1.08 -20.52 11.84
CA VAL A 105 -1.34 -19.08 11.99
C VAL A 105 -2.45 -18.60 11.05
N TYR A 106 -3.17 -17.57 11.49
CA TYR A 106 -3.91 -16.70 10.59
C TYR A 106 -3.04 -15.53 10.15
N LYS A 107 -3.12 -15.15 8.89
CA LYS A 107 -2.54 -13.93 8.34
C LYS A 107 -3.64 -12.89 8.16
N ILE A 108 -3.43 -11.69 8.68
CA ILE A 108 -4.19 -10.50 8.35
C ILE A 108 -3.19 -9.46 7.85
N ASP A 109 -3.36 -8.98 6.61
CA ASP A 109 -2.42 -8.06 5.97
C ASP A 109 -0.98 -8.64 5.99
N ASP A 110 -0.03 -7.95 6.63
CA ASP A 110 1.37 -8.40 6.79
C ASP A 110 1.65 -9.15 8.11
N TYR A 111 0.64 -9.38 8.96
CA TYR A 111 0.84 -9.88 10.33
C TYR A 111 0.16 -11.21 10.61
N TYR A 112 0.70 -11.92 11.61
CA TYR A 112 0.29 -13.27 11.95
C TYR A 112 -0.25 -13.40 13.38
N PHE A 113 -1.32 -14.16 13.50
CA PHE A 113 -1.95 -14.56 14.77
C PHE A 113 -1.88 -16.06 14.95
N VAL A 114 -1.30 -16.51 16.05
CA VAL A 114 -1.05 -17.93 16.32
C VAL A 114 -2.35 -18.66 16.66
N ARG A 115 -2.69 -19.68 15.86
CA ARG A 115 -3.73 -20.67 16.18
C ARG A 115 -3.14 -21.81 17.02
N ASP A 116 -2.01 -22.35 16.57
CA ASP A 116 -1.26 -23.39 17.30
C ASP A 116 0.26 -23.11 17.25
N GLY A 117 0.94 -23.40 18.36
CA GLY A 117 2.40 -23.23 18.46
C GLY A 117 2.89 -22.03 19.27
N ASN A 118 2.05 -21.42 20.13
CA ASN A 118 2.42 -20.26 20.96
C ASN A 118 3.77 -20.42 21.70
N HIS A 119 4.05 -21.59 22.28
CA HIS A 119 5.32 -21.85 22.97
C HIS A 119 6.52 -21.96 22.02
N ARG A 120 6.32 -22.44 20.79
CA ARG A 120 7.39 -22.48 19.76
C ARG A 120 7.73 -21.06 19.31
N VAL A 121 6.71 -20.21 19.14
CA VAL A 121 6.88 -18.77 18.85
C VAL A 121 7.61 -18.08 19.99
N ALA A 122 7.26 -18.37 21.25
CA ALA A 122 7.95 -17.84 22.42
C ALA A 122 9.45 -18.18 22.41
N VAL A 123 9.79 -19.45 22.16
CA VAL A 123 11.19 -19.90 22.06
C VAL A 123 11.90 -19.23 20.89
N ALA A 124 11.27 -19.15 19.71
CA ALA A 124 11.84 -18.50 18.54
C ALA A 124 12.13 -17.01 18.79
N LYS A 125 11.21 -16.28 19.43
CA LYS A 125 11.40 -14.88 19.84
C LYS A 125 12.52 -14.72 20.87
N GLU A 126 12.60 -15.58 21.88
CA GLU A 126 13.68 -15.51 22.89
C GLU A 126 15.05 -15.77 22.24
N LEU A 127 15.14 -16.74 21.33
CA LEU A 127 16.36 -17.08 20.61
C LEU A 127 16.68 -16.10 19.46
N ARG A 128 15.86 -15.07 19.25
CA ARG A 128 16.00 -14.08 18.16
C ARG A 128 16.13 -14.72 16.79
N GLN A 129 15.39 -15.80 16.59
CA GLN A 129 15.29 -16.45 15.29
C GLN A 129 14.53 -15.55 14.32
N GLU A 130 15.08 -15.34 13.13
CA GLU A 130 14.46 -14.45 12.15
C GLU A 130 13.20 -15.07 11.52
N PHE A 131 13.21 -16.38 11.28
CA PHE A 131 12.19 -17.08 10.51
C PHE A 131 11.70 -18.38 11.15
N ILE A 132 10.42 -18.70 11.01
CA ILE A 132 9.81 -19.96 11.50
C ILE A 132 8.86 -20.55 10.46
N ASP A 133 8.80 -21.87 10.36
CA ASP A 133 7.88 -22.55 9.44
C ASP A 133 6.45 -22.55 9.97
N ALA A 134 5.48 -22.19 9.11
CA ALA A 134 4.07 -22.06 9.46
C ALA A 134 3.12 -22.57 8.37
N GLU A 135 2.00 -23.16 8.78
CA GLU A 135 0.79 -23.32 7.95
C GLU A 135 -0.07 -22.06 8.07
N VAL A 136 -0.32 -21.38 6.95
CA VAL A 136 -0.92 -20.05 6.93
C VAL A 136 -2.33 -20.07 6.32
N THR A 137 -3.30 -19.49 7.04
CA THR A 137 -4.63 -19.15 6.52
C THR A 137 -4.81 -17.63 6.51
N GLU A 138 -4.98 -17.02 5.35
CA GLU A 138 -5.19 -15.58 5.20
C GLU A 138 -6.66 -15.20 5.39
N LEU A 139 -6.92 -14.19 6.21
CA LEU A 139 -8.22 -13.55 6.39
C LEU A 139 -8.21 -12.24 5.62
N ILE A 140 -9.11 -12.10 4.66
CA ILE A 140 -9.17 -10.96 3.74
C ILE A 140 -9.99 -9.86 4.41
N THR A 141 -9.38 -8.70 4.64
CA THR A 141 -9.99 -7.52 5.25
C THR A 141 -9.66 -6.28 4.44
N ASP A 142 -10.63 -5.37 4.34
CA ASP A 142 -10.46 -4.08 3.67
C ASP A 142 -9.75 -3.03 4.54
N VAL A 143 -9.47 -3.37 5.80
CA VAL A 143 -8.83 -2.46 6.76
C VAL A 143 -7.40 -2.96 7.07
N PRO A 144 -6.36 -2.13 6.84
CA PRO A 144 -4.99 -2.49 7.17
C PRO A 144 -4.78 -2.53 8.69
N ILE A 145 -3.86 -3.38 9.15
CA ILE A 145 -3.52 -3.50 10.57
C ILE A 145 -2.04 -3.17 10.80
N THR A 146 -1.65 -2.90 12.04
CA THR A 146 -0.26 -2.57 12.42
C THR A 146 0.29 -3.54 13.45
N LYS A 147 1.63 -3.58 13.60
CA LYS A 147 2.34 -4.51 14.48
C LYS A 147 1.97 -4.35 15.95
N GLU A 148 1.85 -3.11 16.40
CA GLU A 148 1.62 -2.79 17.80
C GLU A 148 0.14 -2.85 18.21
N LEU A 149 -0.80 -2.81 17.25
CA LEU A 149 -2.25 -2.69 17.46
C LEU A 149 -2.57 -1.76 18.63
N THR A 150 -1.96 -0.57 18.63
CA THR A 150 -2.09 0.42 19.69
C THR A 150 -3.55 0.89 19.83
N PRO A 151 -3.93 1.59 20.91
CA PRO A 151 -5.24 2.23 20.97
C PRO A 151 -5.52 3.14 19.77
N LYS A 152 -4.50 3.83 19.24
CA LYS A 152 -4.58 4.64 18.01
C LYS A 152 -4.96 3.77 16.80
N ASP A 153 -4.28 2.64 16.64
CA ASP A 153 -4.51 1.74 15.50
C ASP A 153 -5.89 1.11 15.55
N ARG A 154 -6.36 0.68 16.73
CA ARG A 154 -7.73 0.14 16.87
C ARG A 154 -8.79 1.19 16.57
N LEU A 155 -8.56 2.44 16.97
CA LEU A 155 -9.44 3.54 16.62
C LEU A 155 -9.46 3.76 15.11
N LEU A 156 -8.30 3.86 14.46
CA LEU A 156 -8.17 3.97 13.01
C LEU A 156 -8.89 2.85 12.26
N ILE A 157 -8.70 1.60 12.69
CA ILE A 157 -9.35 0.43 12.08
C ILE A 157 -10.88 0.56 12.20
N SER A 158 -11.37 0.98 13.37
CA SER A 158 -12.81 1.18 13.60
C SER A 158 -13.39 2.33 12.78
N GLU A 159 -12.68 3.45 12.68
CA GLU A 159 -13.09 4.60 11.89
C GLU A 159 -13.14 4.24 10.40
N HIS A 160 -12.11 3.55 9.91
CA HIS A 160 -12.03 3.10 8.53
C HIS A 160 -13.16 2.14 8.18
N SER A 161 -13.41 1.12 9.02
CA SER A 161 -14.52 0.18 8.84
C SER A 161 -15.87 0.91 8.76
N MET A 162 -16.09 1.91 9.61
CA MET A 162 -17.31 2.71 9.55
C MET A 162 -17.38 3.58 8.29
N PHE A 163 -16.27 4.18 7.88
CA PHE A 163 -16.17 4.96 6.65
C PHE A 163 -16.54 4.12 5.42
N LEU A 164 -15.97 2.93 5.26
CA LEU A 164 -16.26 2.03 4.14
C LEU A 164 -17.72 1.58 4.14
N ARG A 165 -18.28 1.23 5.31
CA ARG A 165 -19.70 0.86 5.42
C ARG A 165 -20.65 1.99 5.05
N LYS A 166 -20.32 3.24 5.40
CA LYS A 166 -21.18 4.40 5.10
C LYS A 166 -21.07 4.86 3.66
N THR A 167 -19.87 4.80 3.07
CA THR A 167 -19.59 5.34 1.72
C THR A 167 -19.67 4.31 0.60
N GLY A 168 -19.53 3.02 0.92
CA GLY A 168 -19.50 1.96 -0.10
C GLY A 168 -18.23 1.92 -0.95
N LEU A 169 -17.22 2.77 -0.70
CA LEU A 169 -16.01 2.86 -1.51
C LEU A 169 -15.16 1.57 -1.52
N GLY A 170 -15.37 0.63 -0.60
CA GLY A 170 -14.68 -0.67 -0.61
C GLY A 170 -15.30 -1.71 -1.56
N LYS A 171 -16.53 -1.51 -2.06
CA LYS A 171 -17.28 -2.54 -2.81
C LYS A 171 -16.67 -2.89 -4.18
N TYR A 172 -15.86 -2.00 -4.75
CA TYR A 172 -15.33 -2.12 -6.11
C TYR A 172 -13.89 -2.64 -6.18
N GLY A 173 -13.38 -3.17 -5.07
CA GLY A 173 -12.03 -3.69 -4.95
C GLY A 173 -11.06 -2.72 -4.30
N ARG A 174 -9.78 -3.13 -4.26
CA ARG A 174 -8.74 -2.45 -3.47
C ARG A 174 -8.35 -1.07 -4.00
N ASP A 175 -8.72 -0.76 -5.23
CA ASP A 175 -8.30 0.47 -5.91
C ASP A 175 -8.95 1.72 -5.32
N SER A 176 -10.18 1.59 -4.80
CA SER A 176 -10.95 2.67 -4.16
C SER A 176 -10.84 2.72 -2.64
N ASN A 177 -10.00 1.86 -2.06
CA ASN A 177 -9.76 1.82 -0.64
C ASN A 177 -8.78 2.94 -0.22
N ILE A 178 -9.32 4.02 0.34
CA ILE A 178 -8.53 5.19 0.76
C ILE A 178 -7.93 4.93 2.14
N HIS A 179 -6.60 5.01 2.22
CA HIS A 179 -5.89 4.84 3.47
C HIS A 179 -5.62 6.18 4.17
N LEU A 180 -5.91 6.28 5.48
CA LEU A 180 -5.59 7.42 6.34
C LEU A 180 -4.84 6.96 7.59
N THR A 181 -3.91 7.80 8.06
CA THR A 181 -2.99 7.45 9.17
C THR A 181 -3.24 8.24 10.45
N GLU A 182 -4.08 9.28 10.39
CA GLU A 182 -4.50 10.01 11.59
C GLU A 182 -5.93 9.68 12.02
N PRO A 183 -6.15 9.42 13.32
CA PRO A 183 -7.47 9.36 13.89
C PRO A 183 -8.24 10.61 13.54
N TYR A 184 -9.56 10.48 13.49
CA TYR A 184 -10.47 11.54 13.11
C TYR A 184 -10.46 11.90 11.61
N PHE A 185 -9.42 11.58 10.84
CA PHE A 185 -9.39 11.92 9.41
C PHE A 185 -10.44 11.17 8.59
N TYR A 186 -10.80 9.95 8.96
CA TYR A 186 -11.90 9.23 8.30
C TYR A 186 -13.26 9.91 8.56
N TYR A 187 -13.45 10.53 9.73
CA TYR A 187 -14.64 11.34 10.00
C TYR A 187 -14.63 12.62 9.16
N GLU A 188 -13.52 13.35 9.12
CA GLU A 188 -13.41 14.57 8.28
C GLU A 188 -13.61 14.25 6.80
N MET A 189 -13.02 13.16 6.30
CA MET A 189 -13.25 12.71 4.93
C MET A 189 -14.72 12.37 4.67
N PHE A 190 -15.40 11.71 5.62
CA PHE A 190 -16.83 11.44 5.51
C PHE A 190 -17.67 12.73 5.47
N GLU A 191 -17.31 13.75 6.27
CA GLU A 191 -17.98 15.05 6.25
C GLU A 191 -17.78 15.77 4.90
N ILE A 192 -16.56 15.76 4.36
CA ILE A 192 -16.25 16.30 3.02
C ILE A 192 -17.13 15.64 1.95
N ILE A 193 -17.24 14.31 1.97
CA ILE A 193 -18.10 13.55 1.04
C ILE A 193 -19.58 13.86 1.26
N SER A 194 -20.03 13.95 2.51
CA SER A 194 -21.44 14.24 2.83
C SER A 194 -21.85 15.63 2.34
N GLU A 195 -20.97 16.61 2.49
CA GLU A 195 -21.14 17.97 1.97
C GLU A 195 -21.18 18.00 0.44
N TYR A 196 -20.30 17.23 -0.21
CA TYR A 196 -20.34 17.00 -1.66
C TYR A 196 -21.70 16.44 -2.11
N VAL A 197 -22.17 15.35 -1.48
CA VAL A 197 -23.43 14.67 -1.85
C VAL A 197 -24.62 15.62 -1.69
N LYS A 198 -24.64 16.42 -0.62
CA LYS A 198 -25.68 17.43 -0.38
C LYS A 198 -25.74 18.45 -1.51
N LEU A 199 -24.58 18.97 -1.92
CA LEU A 199 -24.49 19.93 -3.03
C LEU A 199 -24.90 19.33 -4.36
N LEU A 200 -24.42 18.11 -4.64
CA LEU A 200 -24.76 17.39 -5.86
C LEU A 200 -26.27 17.13 -5.94
N SER A 201 -26.90 16.76 -4.83
CA SER A 201 -28.33 16.52 -4.74
C SER A 201 -29.14 17.78 -5.02
N GLN A 202 -28.77 18.90 -4.40
CA GLN A 202 -29.39 20.21 -4.66
C GLN A 202 -29.27 20.62 -6.12
N LYS A 203 -28.09 20.40 -6.72
CA LYS A 203 -27.83 20.77 -8.10
C LYS A 203 -28.64 19.95 -9.11
N ARG A 204 -28.79 18.65 -8.86
CA ARG A 204 -29.53 17.73 -9.73
C ARG A 204 -31.03 17.73 -9.47
N ASP A 205 -31.49 18.50 -8.47
CA ASP A 205 -32.86 18.47 -7.95
C ASP A 205 -33.34 17.03 -7.70
N LYS A 206 -32.43 16.20 -7.16
CA LYS A 206 -32.62 14.77 -6.95
C LYS A 206 -31.87 14.37 -5.70
N GLU A 207 -32.51 13.59 -4.83
CA GLU A 207 -31.82 12.98 -3.69
C GLU A 207 -30.83 11.91 -4.17
N ILE A 208 -29.56 12.08 -3.81
CA ILE A 208 -28.47 11.17 -4.15
C ILE A 208 -28.02 10.46 -2.87
N SER A 209 -27.92 9.14 -2.94
CA SER A 209 -27.43 8.36 -1.80
C SER A 209 -25.97 8.70 -1.49
N ILE A 210 -25.56 8.52 -0.24
CA ILE A 210 -24.15 8.69 0.16
C ILE A 210 -23.24 7.76 -0.65
N GLU A 211 -23.66 6.53 -0.93
CA GLU A 211 -22.87 5.59 -1.73
C GLU A 211 -22.63 6.08 -3.17
N GLU A 212 -23.71 6.48 -3.86
CA GLU A 212 -23.63 7.02 -5.23
C GLU A 212 -22.79 8.31 -5.29
N GLY A 213 -23.01 9.21 -4.33
CA GLY A 213 -22.26 10.47 -4.27
C GLY A 213 -20.80 10.27 -3.85
N ALA A 214 -20.48 9.29 -3.01
CA ALA A 214 -19.11 8.94 -2.65
C ALA A 214 -18.35 8.36 -3.85
N GLU A 215 -18.98 7.47 -4.63
CA GLU A 215 -18.36 6.95 -5.86
C GLU A 215 -18.09 8.08 -6.86
N GLU A 216 -19.05 8.99 -7.04
CA GLU A 216 -18.87 10.13 -7.95
C GLU A 216 -17.78 11.10 -7.45
N TRP A 217 -17.78 11.45 -6.16
CA TRP A 217 -16.74 12.27 -5.53
C TRP A 217 -15.37 11.62 -5.70
N TYR A 218 -15.27 10.32 -5.46
CA TYR A 218 -14.02 9.59 -5.59
C TYR A 218 -13.47 9.68 -7.01
N ARG A 219 -14.32 9.45 -8.02
CA ARG A 219 -13.91 9.49 -9.43
C ARG A 219 -13.62 10.90 -9.95
N GLN A 220 -14.39 11.90 -9.53
CA GLN A 220 -14.35 13.26 -10.09
C GLN A 220 -13.45 14.22 -9.33
N ILE A 221 -13.18 13.94 -8.04
CA ILE A 221 -12.45 14.84 -7.14
C ILE A 221 -11.19 14.16 -6.61
N PHE A 222 -11.34 13.04 -5.90
CA PHE A 222 -10.22 12.43 -5.18
C PHE A 222 -9.20 11.79 -6.14
N LEU A 223 -9.64 11.05 -7.15
CA LEU A 223 -8.75 10.44 -8.13
C LEU A 223 -7.92 11.47 -8.92
N PRO A 224 -8.51 12.54 -9.50
CA PRO A 224 -7.72 13.58 -10.16
C PRO A 224 -6.73 14.26 -9.21
N PHE A 225 -7.11 14.50 -7.96
CA PHE A 225 -6.18 15.00 -6.95
C PHE A 225 -5.02 14.04 -6.70
N ALA A 226 -5.30 12.73 -6.58
CA ALA A 226 -4.28 11.72 -6.37
C ALA A 226 -3.30 11.63 -7.56
N GLU A 227 -3.81 11.77 -8.79
CA GLU A 227 -2.99 11.80 -10.01
C GLU A 227 -2.05 13.02 -10.04
N GLU A 228 -2.54 14.19 -9.63
CA GLU A 228 -1.72 15.40 -9.54
C GLU A 228 -0.68 15.29 -8.42
N ALA A 229 -1.07 14.75 -7.26
CA ALA A 229 -0.17 14.49 -6.14
C ALA A 229 0.96 13.53 -6.53
N TYR A 230 0.63 12.50 -7.31
CA TYR A 230 1.58 11.55 -7.90
C TYR A 230 2.54 12.24 -8.88
N SER A 231 2.01 13.05 -9.80
CA SER A 231 2.77 13.66 -10.88
C SER A 231 3.80 14.69 -10.40
N ASN A 232 3.51 15.36 -9.27
CA ASN A 232 4.39 16.38 -8.67
C ASN A 232 5.17 15.85 -7.45
N ASP A 233 5.07 14.56 -7.14
CA ASP A 233 5.69 13.91 -5.98
C ASP A 233 5.42 14.62 -4.63
N LEU A 234 4.17 15.05 -4.39
CA LEU A 234 3.81 15.89 -3.25
C LEU A 234 4.04 15.21 -1.89
N LEU A 235 3.97 13.88 -1.83
CA LEU A 235 4.17 13.14 -0.58
C LEU A 235 5.63 13.11 -0.11
N SER A 236 6.60 13.54 -0.93
CA SER A 236 7.99 13.70 -0.46
C SER A 236 8.10 14.69 0.71
N ALA A 237 7.24 15.71 0.75
CA ALA A 237 7.19 16.68 1.84
C ALA A 237 6.46 16.18 3.10
N PHE A 238 5.77 15.03 3.02
CA PHE A 238 4.91 14.50 4.09
C PHE A 238 5.31 13.05 4.44
N PRO A 239 6.49 12.83 5.05
CA PRO A 239 6.99 11.49 5.35
C PRO A 239 6.04 10.73 6.28
N GLY A 240 5.72 9.49 5.91
CA GLY A 240 4.81 8.61 6.66
C GLY A 240 3.32 8.88 6.44
N ARG A 241 2.95 9.86 5.60
CA ARG A 241 1.57 10.19 5.24
C ARG A 241 1.13 9.54 3.94
N THR A 242 -0.18 9.46 3.78
CA THR A 242 -0.85 8.94 2.59
C THR A 242 -1.38 10.07 1.70
N THR A 243 -1.73 9.71 0.48
CA THR A 243 -2.47 10.56 -0.46
C THR A 243 -3.79 11.03 0.16
N GLY A 244 -4.45 10.16 0.94
CA GLY A 244 -5.65 10.51 1.69
C GLY A 244 -5.40 11.54 2.80
N ASP A 245 -4.32 11.37 3.57
CA ASP A 245 -3.94 12.31 4.63
C ASP A 245 -3.63 13.69 4.03
N LEU A 246 -2.89 13.70 2.91
CA LEU A 246 -2.59 14.92 2.16
C LEU A 246 -3.88 15.60 1.70
N TYR A 247 -4.82 14.84 1.14
CA TYR A 247 -6.11 15.38 0.71
C TYR A 247 -6.86 16.04 1.88
N VAL A 248 -7.05 15.34 2.99
CA VAL A 248 -7.74 15.88 4.17
C VAL A 248 -7.02 17.12 4.70
N TRP A 249 -5.70 17.06 4.81
CA TRP A 249 -4.89 18.19 5.26
C TRP A 249 -5.07 19.42 4.36
N VAL A 250 -5.03 19.25 3.03
CA VAL A 250 -5.26 20.34 2.06
C VAL A 250 -6.67 20.91 2.23
N GLN A 251 -7.70 20.06 2.40
CA GLN A 251 -9.07 20.54 2.61
C GLN A 251 -9.21 21.34 3.92
N MET A 252 -8.51 20.94 4.99
CA MET A 252 -8.54 21.63 6.28
C MET A 252 -7.79 22.98 6.26
N HIS A 253 -6.72 23.10 5.48
CA HIS A 253 -5.83 24.28 5.45
C HIS A 253 -5.99 25.12 4.18
N TRP A 254 -7.09 24.93 3.44
CA TRP A 254 -7.30 25.51 2.11
C TRP A 254 -7.31 27.05 2.09
N ALA A 255 -7.78 27.68 3.17
CA ALA A 255 -7.76 29.14 3.31
C ALA A 255 -6.33 29.68 3.43
N ASP A 256 -5.49 29.02 4.24
CA ASP A 256 -4.10 29.42 4.45
C ASP A 256 -3.27 29.24 3.17
N ILE A 257 -3.53 28.18 2.41
CA ILE A 257 -2.84 27.88 1.14
C ILE A 257 -3.14 28.94 0.08
N ARG A 258 -4.37 29.43 -0.01
CA ARG A 258 -4.76 30.42 -1.03
C ARG A 258 -4.33 31.85 -0.72
N HIS A 259 -4.10 32.17 0.55
CA HIS A 259 -3.76 33.53 0.98
C HIS A 259 -2.29 33.70 1.41
N GLY A 260 -1.47 32.64 1.35
CA GLY A 260 -0.09 32.65 1.83
C GLY A 260 0.95 32.92 0.74
N ASP A 261 1.73 33.99 0.91
CA ASP A 261 2.99 34.32 0.19
C ASP A 261 4.16 33.31 0.47
N ASP A 262 3.88 32.17 1.13
CA ASP A 262 4.91 31.21 1.53
C ASP A 262 5.29 30.33 0.32
N THR A 263 6.50 30.55 -0.20
CA THR A 263 7.12 29.81 -1.32
C THR A 263 7.14 28.28 -1.13
N ARG A 264 6.86 27.78 0.07
CA ARG A 264 6.75 26.34 0.35
C ARG A 264 5.47 25.69 -0.18
N TYR A 265 4.42 26.46 -0.45
CA TYR A 265 3.11 25.94 -0.87
C TYR A 265 2.58 26.59 -2.16
N SER A 266 3.37 27.46 -2.80
CA SER A 266 2.97 28.21 -4.01
C SER A 266 2.62 27.32 -5.22
N TYR A 267 3.15 26.09 -5.30
CA TYR A 267 2.76 25.17 -6.37
C TYR A 267 1.31 24.65 -6.21
N ILE A 268 0.77 24.60 -4.98
CA ILE A 268 -0.63 24.21 -4.72
C ILE A 268 -1.57 25.34 -5.15
N SER A 269 -1.16 26.60 -4.97
CA SER A 269 -1.91 27.75 -5.49
C SER A 269 -1.89 27.82 -7.01
N GLU A 270 -0.78 27.44 -7.67
CA GLU A 270 -0.66 27.38 -9.14
C GLU A 270 -1.59 26.34 -9.79
N ILE A 271 -1.84 25.20 -9.12
CA ILE A 271 -2.86 24.22 -9.52
C ILE A 271 -4.27 24.85 -9.46
N GLY A 272 -4.50 25.72 -8.46
CA GLY A 272 -5.71 26.55 -8.36
C GLY A 272 -5.82 27.59 -9.47
N ASP A 273 -4.72 28.24 -9.87
CA ASP A 273 -4.70 29.28 -10.92
C ASP A 273 -4.95 28.74 -12.34
N SER A 274 -4.68 27.45 -12.56
CA SER A 274 -5.04 26.72 -13.79
C SER A 274 -6.57 26.62 -13.97
N ILE A 275 -7.32 26.91 -12.92
CA ILE A 275 -8.77 27.06 -12.89
C ILE A 275 -9.05 28.56 -12.78
N LYS A 276 -9.18 29.26 -13.92
CA LYS A 276 -9.37 30.72 -13.92
C LYS A 276 -10.62 31.13 -13.12
N PRO A 277 -10.48 31.88 -12.02
CA PRO A 277 -11.61 32.31 -11.22
C PRO A 277 -12.40 33.41 -11.94
N ALA A 278 -13.73 33.28 -11.93
CA ALA A 278 -14.62 34.42 -12.13
C ALA A 278 -15.03 34.99 -10.76
N VAL A 279 -14.63 36.25 -10.55
CA VAL A 279 -15.10 37.25 -9.55
C VAL A 279 -14.81 36.94 -8.07
N GLU A 280 -14.18 37.93 -7.41
CA GLU A 280 -13.91 38.07 -5.98
C GLU A 280 -15.20 38.30 -5.18
N GLU A 281 -15.49 37.41 -4.23
CA GLU A 281 -16.34 37.69 -3.06
C GLU A 281 -15.87 36.77 -1.92
N ASP A 282 -15.57 37.38 -0.77
CA ASP A 282 -15.08 36.73 0.46
C ASP A 282 -16.11 35.73 1.03
N ILE A 283 -15.76 34.45 1.09
CA ILE A 283 -16.53 33.43 1.83
C ILE A 283 -15.55 32.63 2.72
N PRO A 284 -15.69 32.64 4.06
CA PRO A 284 -14.74 31.95 4.93
C PRO A 284 -15.01 30.44 5.01
N GLY A 285 -13.96 29.64 4.79
CA GLY A 285 -13.84 28.26 5.27
C GLY A 285 -14.67 27.21 4.52
N ARG A 286 -14.00 26.17 3.98
CA ARG A 286 -14.57 25.08 3.15
C ARG A 286 -15.22 25.57 1.85
N GLU A 287 -14.44 26.07 0.90
CA GLU A 287 -15.06 26.73 -0.25
C GLU A 287 -15.57 25.77 -1.34
N PHE A 288 -16.87 25.51 -1.22
CA PHE A 288 -17.94 25.36 -2.22
C PHE A 288 -17.72 25.84 -3.68
N LYS A 289 -16.70 26.66 -3.98
CA LYS A 289 -16.46 27.27 -5.31
C LYS A 289 -15.83 26.27 -6.30
N LEU A 290 -14.80 25.53 -5.87
CA LEU A 290 -14.16 24.48 -6.67
C LEU A 290 -15.14 23.36 -7.04
N LEU A 291 -15.99 22.99 -6.08
CA LEU A 291 -17.06 22.01 -6.28
C LEU A 291 -18.15 22.49 -7.23
N LYS A 292 -18.58 23.75 -7.12
CA LYS A 292 -19.52 24.35 -8.07
C LYS A 292 -18.97 24.38 -9.50
N GLU A 293 -17.68 24.66 -9.68
CA GLU A 293 -17.03 24.69 -11.00
C GLU A 293 -16.88 23.31 -11.64
N ILE A 294 -16.44 22.30 -10.88
CA ILE A 294 -16.34 20.90 -11.37
C ILE A 294 -17.71 20.40 -11.84
N LEU A 295 -18.75 20.69 -11.07
CA LEU A 295 -20.10 20.30 -11.44
C LEU A 295 -20.62 21.05 -12.69
N ASN A 296 -20.12 22.25 -13.00
CA ASN A 296 -20.67 23.14 -14.04
C ASN A 296 -20.08 22.93 -15.44
N ARG A 297 -19.14 22.01 -15.64
CA ARG A 297 -18.53 21.75 -16.96
C ARG A 297 -19.48 20.94 -17.86
N GLN A 298 -20.17 21.60 -18.80
CA GLN A 298 -20.77 20.95 -19.97
C GLN A 298 -19.75 20.93 -21.12
N HIS A 299 -19.47 19.74 -21.68
CA HIS A 299 -18.57 19.60 -22.82
C HIS A 299 -19.33 19.67 -24.16
N SER A 300 -19.12 20.77 -24.89
CA SER A 300 -19.50 20.94 -26.30
C SER A 300 -18.53 20.22 -27.24
N GLY A 301 -19.07 19.52 -28.23
CA GLY A 301 -18.33 18.63 -29.12
C GLY A 301 -17.54 19.30 -30.25
N VAL A 302 -16.32 18.82 -30.47
CA VAL A 302 -15.59 18.81 -31.75
C VAL A 302 -14.67 17.57 -31.80
N ASN A 303 -14.80 16.79 -32.89
CA ASN A 303 -13.91 15.75 -33.44
C ASN A 303 -13.65 14.46 -32.64
N ASN A 304 -14.09 13.32 -33.21
CA ASN A 304 -13.89 11.95 -32.71
C ASN A 304 -12.42 11.53 -32.49
N PHE A 305 -11.42 12.31 -32.93
CA PHE A 305 -10.00 12.10 -32.63
C PHE A 305 -9.58 12.69 -31.26
N LEU A 306 -10.25 13.74 -30.80
CA LEU A 306 -10.09 14.38 -29.48
C LEU A 306 -11.06 13.82 -28.43
N ARG A 307 -12.04 13.01 -28.87
CA ARG A 307 -13.14 12.47 -28.05
C ARG A 307 -12.80 11.17 -27.34
N ASN A 308 -11.78 10.46 -27.83
CA ASN A 308 -11.13 9.41 -27.05
C ASN A 308 -10.35 10.11 -25.95
N LYS A 309 -10.87 10.11 -24.71
CA LYS A 309 -10.10 10.44 -23.50
C LYS A 309 -8.68 9.87 -23.66
N SER A 310 -7.65 10.68 -23.38
CA SER A 310 -6.24 10.28 -23.46
C SER A 310 -6.04 8.87 -22.89
N ILE A 311 -5.74 7.90 -23.75
CA ILE A 311 -5.51 6.52 -23.32
C ILE A 311 -4.12 6.50 -22.67
N GLY A 312 -4.07 6.19 -21.38
CA GLY A 312 -2.80 6.09 -20.66
C GLY A 312 -2.03 4.84 -21.08
N ILE A 313 -0.80 4.99 -21.55
CA ILE A 313 0.07 3.84 -21.84
C ILE A 313 1.00 3.62 -20.64
N ALA A 314 0.87 2.46 -20.00
CA ALA A 314 1.66 2.08 -18.84
C ALA A 314 2.62 0.95 -19.21
N VAL A 315 3.90 1.08 -18.87
CA VAL A 315 4.92 0.04 -19.07
C VAL A 315 5.20 -0.64 -17.73
N CYS A 316 4.83 -1.91 -17.60
CA CYS A 316 5.00 -2.71 -16.40
C CYS A 316 6.24 -3.62 -16.54
N CYS A 317 7.22 -3.47 -15.66
CA CYS A 317 8.49 -4.18 -15.73
C CYS A 317 8.48 -5.44 -14.87
N VAL A 318 8.44 -6.62 -15.48
CA VAL A 318 8.67 -7.91 -14.83
C VAL A 318 10.16 -8.21 -14.83
N LEU A 319 10.81 -7.97 -13.70
CA LEU A 319 12.26 -8.13 -13.56
C LEU A 319 12.57 -9.37 -12.72
N PHE A 320 13.29 -10.31 -13.30
CA PHE A 320 13.82 -11.48 -12.61
C PHE A 320 15.21 -11.17 -12.06
N HIS A 321 15.35 -11.18 -10.74
CA HIS A 321 16.65 -11.12 -10.07
C HIS A 321 17.17 -12.54 -9.87
N ILE A 322 18.43 -12.76 -10.26
CA ILE A 322 19.16 -14.01 -10.10
C ILE A 322 20.31 -13.74 -9.14
N ASP A 323 20.34 -14.43 -8.00
CA ASP A 323 21.43 -14.31 -7.04
C ASP A 323 22.64 -15.21 -7.39
N SER A 324 23.71 -15.10 -6.61
CA SER A 324 24.92 -15.92 -6.79
C SER A 324 24.69 -17.41 -6.62
N PHE A 325 23.62 -17.81 -5.92
CA PHE A 325 23.19 -19.20 -5.74
C PHE A 325 22.23 -19.67 -6.85
N SER A 326 21.95 -18.83 -7.85
CA SER A 326 21.00 -19.07 -8.94
C SER A 326 19.54 -19.17 -8.52
N ASN A 327 19.17 -18.61 -7.36
CA ASN A 327 17.75 -18.47 -7.03
C ASN A 327 17.14 -17.35 -7.87
N VAL A 328 15.97 -17.62 -8.43
CA VAL A 328 15.19 -16.65 -9.19
C VAL A 328 14.17 -16.00 -8.28
N LYS A 329 14.18 -14.67 -8.21
CA LYS A 329 13.21 -13.84 -7.50
C LYS A 329 12.61 -12.81 -8.46
N ILE A 330 11.41 -12.34 -8.16
CA ILE A 330 10.74 -11.27 -8.91
C ILE A 330 10.86 -9.99 -8.10
N ILE A 331 11.15 -8.89 -8.78
CA ILE A 331 11.20 -7.57 -8.13
C ILE A 331 9.79 -7.00 -8.09
N LEU A 332 9.28 -6.80 -6.87
CA LEU A 332 8.05 -6.09 -6.59
C LEU A 332 8.34 -4.79 -5.85
N VAL A 333 7.43 -3.83 -5.96
CA VAL A 333 7.55 -2.55 -5.29
C VAL A 333 6.25 -2.18 -4.58
N ARG A 334 6.37 -1.57 -3.41
CA ARG A 334 5.23 -1.13 -2.61
C ARG A 334 4.83 0.29 -3.02
N ARG A 335 3.60 0.47 -3.50
CA ARG A 335 3.13 1.75 -4.05
C ARG A 335 3.07 2.84 -2.99
N LYS A 336 3.52 4.04 -3.36
CA LYS A 336 3.50 5.24 -2.51
C LYS A 336 2.21 6.06 -2.64
N TYR A 337 1.55 6.01 -3.79
CA TYR A 337 0.40 6.87 -4.12
C TYR A 337 -0.89 6.08 -4.38
N HIS A 338 -2.01 6.72 -4.11
CA HIS A 338 -3.34 6.26 -4.52
C HIS A 338 -3.51 6.35 -6.05
N PRO A 339 -4.21 5.41 -6.72
CA PRO A 339 -4.89 4.21 -6.22
C PRO A 339 -3.93 3.12 -5.74
N CYS A 340 -4.48 2.24 -4.91
CA CYS A 340 -3.79 1.06 -4.38
C CYS A 340 -2.52 1.39 -3.58
N GLU A 341 -2.60 2.43 -2.77
CA GLU A 341 -1.49 2.85 -1.91
C GLU A 341 -1.08 1.73 -0.94
N ARG A 342 0.23 1.62 -0.64
CA ARG A 342 0.83 0.57 0.21
C ARG A 342 0.68 -0.86 -0.28
N GLN A 343 0.09 -1.09 -1.45
CA GLN A 343 -0.03 -2.42 -2.04
C GLN A 343 1.15 -2.75 -2.95
N TRP A 344 1.36 -4.05 -3.15
CA TRP A 344 2.45 -4.57 -4.00
C TRP A 344 2.10 -4.47 -5.48
N SER A 345 3.08 -4.06 -6.28
CA SER A 345 2.94 -3.87 -7.72
C SER A 345 4.24 -4.21 -8.45
N LEU A 346 4.15 -4.39 -9.77
CA LEU A 346 5.32 -4.33 -10.63
C LEU A 346 5.85 -2.89 -10.70
N PRO A 347 7.17 -2.68 -10.84
CA PRO A 347 7.71 -1.38 -11.23
C PRO A 347 7.02 -0.91 -12.52
N ILE A 348 6.40 0.27 -12.47
CA ILE A 348 5.56 0.78 -13.55
C ILE A 348 5.96 2.20 -13.93
N GLY A 349 5.99 2.48 -15.24
CA GLY A 349 6.21 3.81 -15.78
C GLY A 349 5.09 4.21 -16.73
N MET A 350 4.52 5.40 -16.53
CA MET A 350 3.61 6.01 -17.51
C MET A 350 4.43 6.58 -18.67
N MET A 351 4.03 6.27 -19.90
CA MET A 351 4.70 6.74 -21.11
C MET A 351 4.36 8.20 -21.39
N ARG A 352 5.40 9.02 -21.62
CA ARG A 352 5.26 10.39 -22.12
C ARG A 352 5.16 10.41 -23.64
N HIS A 353 4.68 11.51 -24.21
CA HIS A 353 4.48 11.64 -25.66
C HIS A 353 5.77 11.54 -26.50
N ASN A 354 6.95 11.67 -25.88
CA ASN A 354 8.26 11.69 -26.53
C ASN A 354 9.16 10.51 -26.10
N GLU A 355 8.60 9.45 -25.53
CA GLU A 355 9.35 8.29 -25.06
C GLU A 355 8.92 7.00 -25.76
N THR A 356 9.88 6.13 -26.05
CA THR A 356 9.64 4.74 -26.47
C THR A 356 9.41 3.83 -25.25
N ILE A 357 8.84 2.64 -25.47
CA ILE A 357 8.61 1.63 -24.41
C ILE A 357 9.90 1.33 -23.62
N LEU A 358 11.02 1.17 -24.32
CA LEU A 358 12.30 0.83 -23.70
C LEU A 358 12.88 1.99 -22.89
N GLU A 359 12.66 3.24 -23.32
CA GLU A 359 13.05 4.42 -22.55
C GLU A 359 12.22 4.57 -21.27
N VAL A 360 10.91 4.30 -21.35
CA VAL A 360 10.05 4.27 -20.16
C VAL A 360 10.51 3.19 -19.18
N ALA A 361 10.79 1.98 -19.66
CA ALA A 361 11.27 0.89 -18.81
C ALA A 361 12.64 1.20 -18.17
N ARG A 362 13.54 1.87 -18.90
CA ARG A 362 14.84 2.32 -18.37
C ARG A 362 14.65 3.37 -17.28
N ARG A 363 13.82 4.39 -17.54
CA ARG A 363 13.48 5.44 -16.57
C ARG A 363 12.82 4.86 -15.32
N CYS A 364 11.89 3.92 -15.49
CA CYS A 364 11.23 3.22 -14.39
C CYS A 364 12.25 2.48 -13.51
N GLN A 365 13.14 1.68 -14.11
CA GLN A 365 14.18 0.97 -13.36
C GLN A 365 15.14 1.90 -12.62
N HIS A 366 15.48 3.03 -13.22
CA HIS A 366 16.34 4.02 -12.57
C HIS A 366 15.64 4.67 -11.38
N ASN A 367 14.48 5.27 -11.61
CA ASN A 367 13.75 6.04 -10.61
C ASN A 367 13.28 5.14 -9.45
N VAL A 368 12.67 4.00 -9.78
CA VAL A 368 11.97 3.16 -8.79
C VAL A 368 12.94 2.25 -8.04
N LEU A 369 13.96 1.74 -8.72
CA LEU A 369 14.88 0.72 -8.16
C LEU A 369 16.28 1.25 -7.87
N GLY A 370 16.57 2.50 -8.22
CA GLY A 370 17.89 3.10 -8.04
C GLY A 370 18.98 2.53 -8.95
N LEU A 371 18.60 1.85 -10.04
CA LEU A 371 19.57 1.19 -10.90
C LEU A 371 20.25 2.19 -11.84
N GLU A 372 21.56 2.37 -11.66
CA GLU A 372 22.39 3.14 -12.62
C GLU A 372 22.52 2.43 -13.97
N ASN A 373 22.54 1.09 -13.94
CA ASN A 373 22.60 0.23 -15.13
C ASN A 373 21.36 -0.67 -15.19
N PRO A 374 20.27 -0.19 -15.81
CA PRO A 374 19.03 -0.95 -15.96
C PRO A 374 19.20 -2.24 -16.76
N ALA A 375 18.37 -3.24 -16.47
CA ALA A 375 18.27 -4.45 -17.27
C ALA A 375 17.84 -4.13 -18.70
N HIS A 376 18.38 -4.91 -19.64
CA HIS A 376 17.77 -5.02 -20.96
C HIS A 376 16.41 -5.72 -20.82
N VAL A 377 15.38 -5.14 -21.44
CA VAL A 377 14.01 -5.66 -21.39
C VAL A 377 13.44 -5.86 -22.79
N LYS A 378 12.49 -6.78 -22.91
CA LYS A 378 11.69 -7.00 -24.13
C LYS A 378 10.20 -7.00 -23.82
N LEU A 379 9.39 -6.52 -24.74
CA LEU A 379 7.92 -6.56 -24.66
C LEU A 379 7.40 -7.98 -24.90
N PHE A 380 6.54 -8.48 -24.02
CA PHE A 380 5.95 -9.82 -24.13
C PHE A 380 4.43 -9.85 -24.08
N SER A 381 3.78 -8.87 -23.45
CA SER A 381 2.32 -8.86 -23.33
C SER A 381 1.73 -7.45 -23.43
N THR A 382 0.49 -7.38 -23.92
CA THR A 382 -0.33 -6.17 -23.99
C THR A 382 -1.63 -6.45 -23.25
N HIS A 383 -2.05 -5.52 -22.40
CA HIS A 383 -3.20 -5.64 -21.51
C HIS A 383 -4.11 -4.44 -21.71
N ASP A 384 -5.32 -4.68 -22.23
CA ASP A 384 -6.19 -3.62 -22.75
C ASP A 384 -7.63 -3.70 -22.23
N LYS A 385 -7.85 -4.39 -21.09
CA LYS A 385 -9.14 -4.39 -20.40
C LYS A 385 -9.59 -2.95 -20.13
N VAL A 386 -10.87 -2.66 -20.37
CA VAL A 386 -11.43 -1.30 -20.31
C VAL A 386 -11.29 -0.68 -18.92
N ASP A 387 -11.37 -1.52 -17.90
CA ASP A 387 -11.42 -1.22 -16.49
C ASP A 387 -10.13 -1.56 -15.74
N ARG A 388 -9.01 -1.80 -16.44
CA ARG A 388 -7.74 -2.18 -15.81
C ARG A 388 -7.13 -1.12 -14.88
N HIS A 389 -7.54 0.14 -15.02
CA HIS A 389 -7.00 1.25 -14.23
C HIS A 389 -8.10 2.24 -13.84
N PRO A 390 -8.16 2.69 -12.58
CA PRO A 390 -9.27 3.52 -12.09
C PRO A 390 -9.26 4.96 -12.61
N PHE A 391 -8.11 5.53 -12.96
CA PHE A 391 -8.03 6.87 -13.60
C PHE A 391 -8.69 6.93 -14.98
N GLY A 392 -8.89 5.78 -15.65
CA GLY A 392 -9.53 5.74 -16.96
C GLY A 392 -8.92 4.67 -17.87
N ARG A 393 -9.21 4.79 -19.18
CA ARG A 393 -8.72 3.84 -20.17
C ARG A 393 -7.20 3.84 -20.20
N SER A 394 -6.62 2.68 -19.88
CA SER A 394 -5.18 2.46 -19.97
C SER A 394 -4.88 1.21 -20.78
N ILE A 395 -3.71 1.20 -21.44
CA ILE A 395 -3.11 0.01 -22.05
C ILE A 395 -1.82 -0.30 -21.29
N GLY A 396 -1.76 -1.47 -20.67
CA GLY A 396 -0.57 -2.00 -20.00
C GLY A 396 0.32 -2.76 -20.98
N LEU A 397 1.62 -2.50 -20.94
CA LEU A 397 2.64 -3.15 -21.75
C LEU A 397 3.60 -3.89 -20.81
N GLY A 398 3.52 -5.22 -20.79
CA GLY A 398 4.35 -6.08 -19.97
C GLY A 398 5.72 -6.30 -20.61
N VAL A 399 6.76 -5.70 -20.04
CA VAL A 399 8.16 -5.92 -20.45
C VAL A 399 8.86 -6.81 -19.44
N THR A 400 9.70 -7.73 -19.91
CA THR A 400 10.44 -8.66 -19.05
C THR A 400 11.94 -8.45 -19.20
N GLY A 401 12.70 -8.57 -18.12
CA GLY A 401 14.16 -8.54 -18.13
C GLY A 401 14.79 -9.28 -16.95
N PHE A 402 16.12 -9.38 -16.96
CA PHE A 402 16.89 -10.11 -15.95
C PHE A 402 17.99 -9.24 -15.33
N LEU A 403 18.23 -9.44 -14.04
CA LEU A 403 19.32 -8.82 -13.29
C LEU A 403 20.11 -9.91 -12.57
N TYR A 404 21.43 -9.89 -12.68
CA TYR A 404 22.31 -10.85 -12.02
C TYR A 404 23.09 -10.18 -10.88
N ASN A 405 22.94 -10.70 -9.66
CA ASN A 405 23.66 -10.27 -8.46
C ASN A 405 23.63 -8.74 -8.19
N LYS A 406 22.49 -8.11 -8.48
CA LYS A 406 22.30 -6.65 -8.33
C LYS A 406 21.59 -6.22 -7.04
N SER A 407 21.37 -7.12 -6.09
CA SER A 407 20.54 -6.83 -4.90
C SER A 407 21.08 -5.68 -4.05
N GLU A 408 22.41 -5.56 -3.92
CA GLU A 408 23.04 -4.48 -3.14
C GLU A 408 23.05 -3.12 -3.86
N GLN A 409 22.87 -3.13 -5.19
CA GLN A 409 22.79 -1.92 -6.01
C GLN A 409 21.36 -1.37 -6.04
N MET A 410 20.36 -2.20 -5.78
CA MET A 410 18.98 -1.76 -5.66
C MET A 410 18.83 -0.95 -4.38
N LYS A 411 18.60 0.33 -4.54
CA LYS A 411 18.34 1.25 -3.43
C LYS A 411 17.11 2.05 -3.80
N PHE A 412 16.17 2.10 -2.88
CA PHE A 412 15.06 3.02 -3.02
C PHE A 412 15.62 4.44 -3.14
N ILE A 413 15.25 5.16 -4.21
CA ILE A 413 15.56 6.58 -4.33
C ILE A 413 14.47 7.34 -3.56
N PRO A 414 14.82 8.06 -2.46
CA PRO A 414 13.86 8.91 -1.76
C PRO A 414 13.27 9.96 -2.71
N GLY A 415 11.94 10.03 -2.79
CA GLY A 415 11.23 10.92 -3.72
C GLY A 415 10.72 10.26 -5.01
N ASP A 416 10.79 8.92 -5.13
CA ASP A 416 10.15 8.23 -6.25
C ASP A 416 8.89 7.44 -5.83
N GLN A 417 8.27 6.75 -6.79
CA GLN A 417 6.88 6.26 -6.77
C GLN A 417 6.64 4.98 -5.96
N ALA A 418 7.71 4.38 -5.42
CA ALA A 418 7.66 3.24 -4.51
C ALA A 418 7.97 3.68 -3.07
N SER A 419 7.82 2.78 -2.11
CA SER A 419 8.23 2.98 -0.71
C SER A 419 9.10 1.83 -0.19
N GLU A 420 9.07 0.69 -0.88
CA GLU A 420 9.76 -0.54 -0.51
C GLU A 420 10.03 -1.37 -1.77
N ILE A 421 11.15 -2.10 -1.78
CA ILE A 421 11.51 -3.06 -2.83
C ILE A 421 11.51 -4.45 -2.19
N TYR A 422 10.81 -5.40 -2.82
CA TYR A 422 10.76 -6.78 -2.35
C TYR A 422 11.24 -7.74 -3.45
N LEU A 423 12.30 -8.51 -3.11
CA LEU A 423 12.76 -9.63 -3.92
C LEU A 423 11.94 -10.87 -3.57
N CYS A 424 10.81 -11.02 -4.27
CA CYS A 424 9.79 -12.01 -3.98
C CYS A 424 10.09 -13.38 -4.61
N PRO A 425 10.07 -14.48 -3.84
CA PRO A 425 10.11 -15.83 -4.40
C PRO A 425 8.89 -16.10 -5.32
N PRO A 426 9.06 -16.73 -6.48
CA PRO A 426 7.99 -17.02 -7.44
C PRO A 426 6.77 -17.77 -6.88
N ASP A 427 6.99 -18.67 -5.91
CA ASP A 427 5.91 -19.45 -5.29
C ASP A 427 5.13 -18.65 -4.22
N HIS A 428 5.56 -17.43 -3.89
CA HIS A 428 5.02 -16.61 -2.79
C HIS A 428 4.56 -15.22 -3.27
N ILE A 429 4.26 -15.06 -4.56
CA ILE A 429 3.82 -13.79 -5.13
C ILE A 429 2.47 -13.42 -4.49
N PRO A 430 2.36 -12.26 -3.82
CA PRO A 430 1.10 -11.83 -3.23
C PRO A 430 0.09 -11.43 -4.33
N GLU A 431 -1.13 -11.15 -3.91
CA GLU A 431 -2.08 -10.46 -4.79
C GLU A 431 -1.58 -9.04 -5.04
N LEU A 432 -1.37 -8.72 -6.31
CA LEU A 432 -0.87 -7.45 -6.80
C LEU A 432 -2.02 -6.59 -7.29
N VAL A 433 -1.75 -5.29 -7.36
CA VAL A 433 -2.71 -4.30 -7.85
C VAL A 433 -3.02 -4.50 -9.35
N PHE A 434 -4.20 -4.02 -9.75
CA PHE A 434 -4.66 -4.07 -11.14
C PHE A 434 -4.62 -5.51 -11.71
N ASP A 435 -4.10 -5.66 -12.93
CA ASP A 435 -3.90 -6.92 -13.63
C ASP A 435 -2.45 -7.45 -13.51
N HIS A 436 -1.65 -6.96 -12.55
CA HIS A 436 -0.21 -7.27 -12.49
C HIS A 436 0.11 -8.76 -12.29
N ASN A 437 -0.73 -9.52 -11.57
CA ASN A 437 -0.55 -10.98 -11.50
C ASN A 437 -0.70 -11.63 -12.88
N GLU A 438 -1.63 -11.16 -13.72
CA GLU A 438 -1.80 -11.66 -15.10
C GLU A 438 -0.58 -11.32 -15.95
N ILE A 439 -0.05 -10.09 -15.83
CA ILE A 439 1.20 -9.68 -16.51
C ILE A 439 2.36 -10.63 -16.13
N ILE A 440 2.50 -10.94 -14.85
CA ILE A 440 3.54 -11.88 -14.38
C ILE A 440 3.31 -13.28 -14.97
N THR A 441 2.08 -13.79 -14.94
CA THR A 441 1.74 -15.11 -15.50
C THR A 441 2.12 -15.19 -16.98
N GLU A 442 1.80 -14.17 -17.78
CA GLU A 442 2.20 -14.12 -19.19
C GLU A 442 3.72 -14.03 -19.35
N SER A 443 4.42 -13.28 -18.50
CA SER A 443 5.89 -13.24 -18.50
C SER A 443 6.51 -14.60 -18.18
N PHE A 444 5.99 -15.35 -17.19
CA PHE A 444 6.44 -16.72 -16.93
C PHE A 444 6.20 -17.65 -18.13
N ARG A 445 5.02 -17.58 -18.75
CA ARG A 445 4.71 -18.36 -19.95
C ARG A 445 5.69 -18.05 -21.08
N ALA A 446 5.99 -16.77 -21.31
CA ALA A 446 6.97 -16.33 -22.29
C ALA A 446 8.38 -16.89 -21.96
N MET A 447 8.83 -16.79 -20.71
CA MET A 447 10.15 -17.29 -20.30
C MET A 447 10.26 -18.81 -20.39
N THR A 448 9.20 -19.55 -20.08
CA THR A 448 9.13 -21.00 -20.28
C THR A 448 9.31 -21.38 -21.75
N ASN A 449 8.69 -20.63 -22.67
CA ASN A 449 8.86 -20.87 -24.10
C ASN A 449 10.29 -20.55 -24.55
N LEU A 450 10.86 -19.41 -24.12
CA LEU A 450 12.25 -19.04 -24.41
C LEU A 450 13.25 -20.05 -23.83
N ALA A 451 13.00 -20.60 -22.64
CA ALA A 451 13.90 -21.58 -22.01
C ALA A 451 14.03 -22.89 -22.81
N ARG A 452 13.17 -23.13 -23.82
CA ARG A 452 13.32 -24.23 -24.78
C ARG A 452 14.35 -23.92 -25.88
N ASN A 453 14.63 -22.64 -26.15
CA ASN A 453 15.60 -22.18 -27.14
C ASN A 453 16.72 -21.34 -26.48
N PHE A 454 17.90 -21.93 -26.34
CA PHE A 454 19.05 -21.29 -25.69
C PHE A 454 19.44 -19.95 -26.33
N ASP A 455 19.44 -19.88 -27.67
CA ASP A 455 19.89 -18.70 -28.41
C ASP A 455 18.94 -17.51 -28.24
N GLU A 456 17.65 -17.76 -28.03
CA GLU A 456 16.69 -16.68 -27.77
C GLU A 456 16.76 -16.21 -26.32
N LEU A 457 16.95 -17.12 -25.36
CA LEU A 457 17.06 -16.80 -23.95
C LEU A 457 18.34 -16.00 -23.65
N ILE A 458 19.48 -16.34 -24.25
CA ILE A 458 20.74 -15.63 -23.96
C ILE A 458 20.68 -14.15 -24.36
N ASN A 459 19.85 -13.80 -25.36
CA ASN A 459 19.66 -12.43 -25.83
C ASN A 459 18.89 -11.50 -24.87
N ILE A 460 18.34 -12.03 -23.77
CA ILE A 460 17.67 -11.23 -22.74
C ILE A 460 18.36 -11.32 -21.37
N LEU A 461 19.29 -12.27 -21.21
CA LEU A 461 20.05 -12.43 -19.98
C LEU A 461 21.17 -11.37 -19.87
N PRO A 462 21.63 -11.06 -18.64
CA PRO A 462 22.76 -10.15 -18.45
C PRO A 462 24.03 -10.72 -19.09
N PRO A 463 24.88 -9.90 -19.74
CA PRO A 463 26.07 -10.39 -20.42
C PRO A 463 27.13 -10.99 -19.46
N ASP A 464 27.08 -10.60 -18.20
CA ASP A 464 27.99 -11.03 -17.13
C ASP A 464 27.51 -12.27 -16.36
N ILE A 465 26.37 -12.86 -16.74
CA ILE A 465 25.82 -14.03 -16.05
C ILE A 465 26.69 -15.30 -16.27
N PRO A 466 27.08 -16.03 -15.21
CA PRO A 466 27.84 -17.27 -15.37
C PRO A 466 27.04 -18.38 -16.04
N ALA A 467 27.69 -19.22 -16.85
CA ALA A 467 27.05 -20.33 -17.56
C ALA A 467 26.26 -21.28 -16.64
N LYS A 468 26.76 -21.54 -15.42
CA LYS A 468 26.05 -22.34 -14.42
C LYS A 468 24.71 -21.71 -14.03
N ALA A 469 24.67 -20.39 -13.85
CA ALA A 469 23.43 -19.68 -13.54
C ALA A 469 22.45 -19.71 -14.72
N ILE A 470 22.94 -19.60 -15.96
CA ILE A 470 22.10 -19.75 -17.18
C ILE A 470 21.40 -21.11 -17.17
N MET A 471 22.15 -22.19 -16.95
CA MET A 471 21.60 -23.55 -16.92
C MET A 471 20.53 -23.71 -15.83
N ASN A 472 20.75 -23.12 -14.67
CA ASN A 472 19.80 -23.14 -13.56
C ASN A 472 18.52 -22.34 -13.89
N VAL A 473 18.65 -21.17 -14.51
CA VAL A 473 17.51 -20.36 -14.96
C VAL A 473 16.67 -21.13 -16.00
N MET A 474 17.32 -21.79 -16.95
CA MET A 474 16.62 -22.64 -17.92
C MET A 474 15.88 -23.79 -17.24
N ALA A 475 16.53 -24.47 -16.29
CA ALA A 475 15.93 -25.57 -15.55
C ALA A 475 14.72 -25.08 -14.71
N PHE A 476 14.86 -23.92 -14.07
CA PHE A 476 13.80 -23.27 -13.29
C PHE A 476 12.53 -23.04 -14.15
N PHE A 477 12.65 -22.36 -15.29
CA PHE A 477 11.48 -22.07 -16.14
C PHE A 477 10.89 -23.31 -16.83
N LYS A 478 11.70 -24.34 -17.10
CA LYS A 478 11.21 -25.64 -17.58
C LYS A 478 10.42 -26.38 -16.51
N HIS A 479 10.87 -26.35 -15.26
CA HIS A 479 10.19 -26.99 -14.14
C HIS A 479 8.89 -26.25 -13.76
N TYR A 480 8.91 -24.92 -13.78
CA TYR A 480 7.73 -24.10 -13.53
C TYR A 480 6.57 -24.43 -14.49
N ALA A 481 6.90 -24.71 -15.76
CA ALA A 481 5.94 -25.14 -16.78
C ALA A 481 5.19 -26.44 -16.41
N ALA A 482 5.89 -27.38 -15.76
CA ALA A 482 5.33 -28.67 -15.38
C ALA A 482 4.46 -28.61 -14.11
N LYS A 483 4.58 -27.56 -13.29
CA LYS A 483 3.72 -27.32 -12.12
C LYS A 483 2.45 -26.52 -12.46
N SER A 484 2.47 -25.76 -13.56
CA SER A 484 1.44 -24.76 -13.89
C SER A 484 0.45 -25.20 -14.97
N GLY A 485 0.59 -26.41 -15.49
CA GLY A 485 -0.35 -27.05 -16.42
C GLY A 485 -0.94 -28.31 -15.78
#